data_AF-A0A533SD47-F1
#
_entry.id   AF-A0A533SD47-F1
#
_cell.length_a   1.000
_cell.length_b   1.000
_cell.length_c   1.000
_cell.angle_alpha   90.00
_cell.angle_beta   90.00
_cell.angle_gamma   90.00
#
_symmetry.space_group_name_H-M   'P 1'
#
loop_
_entity.id
_entity.type
_entity.pdbx_description
1 polymer ?
#
loop_
_entity_poly.entity_id
_entity_poly.type
_entity_poly.pdbx_seq_one_letter_code
_entity_poly.pdbx_strand_id
1 'polypeptide(L)'
;MFDKLEKAFLAGLGAVSLSKQKTEEFLSELKKNYQLSEEEGKAFLETAQARMKEGRERLTEMAETEVKKVVDKVGLVPREEFDSLLKRVEELEEKLRNN
;
A
#
# COMPACT_ATOMS: atom_id res chain seq x y z
N MET A 1 -19.34 0.34 -22.55
CA MET A 1 -19.18 -1.09 -22.16
C MET A 1 -17.78 -1.36 -21.60
N PHE A 2 -16.73 -0.75 -22.17
CA PHE A 2 -15.36 -0.76 -21.64
C PHE A 2 -15.25 -0.39 -20.14
N ASP A 3 -15.95 0.67 -19.74
CA ASP A 3 -15.99 1.16 -18.35
C ASP A 3 -16.51 0.11 -17.33
N LYS A 4 -17.35 -0.85 -17.75
CA LYS A 4 -17.81 -1.94 -16.87
C LYS A 4 -16.74 -3.01 -16.69
N LEU A 5 -15.96 -3.29 -17.73
CA LEU A 5 -14.83 -4.22 -17.67
C LEU A 5 -13.67 -3.62 -16.87
N GLU A 6 -13.44 -2.31 -16.99
CA GLU A 6 -12.51 -1.55 -16.16
C GLU A 6 -12.87 -1.65 -14.68
N LYS A 7 -14.15 -1.42 -14.34
CA LYS A 7 -14.64 -1.55 -12.97
C LYS A 7 -14.57 -2.98 -12.44
N ALA A 8 -14.86 -3.98 -13.28
CA ALA A 8 -14.73 -5.40 -12.92
C ALA A 8 -13.27 -5.81 -12.69
N PHE A 9 -12.33 -5.31 -13.52
CA PHE A 9 -10.90 -5.51 -13.34
C PHE A 9 -10.39 -4.85 -12.06
N LEU A 10 -10.75 -3.57 -11.83
CA LEU A 10 -10.39 -2.83 -10.62
C LEU A 10 -10.95 -3.49 -9.35
N ALA A 11 -12.13 -4.10 -9.41
CA ALA A 11 -12.69 -4.89 -8.32
C ALA A 11 -12.00 -6.25 -8.13
N GLY A 12 -11.54 -6.89 -9.22
CA GLY A 12 -10.87 -8.19 -9.21
C GLY A 12 -9.40 -8.17 -8.75
N LEU A 13 -8.73 -7.03 -8.86
CA LEU A 13 -7.34 -6.83 -8.45
C LEU A 13 -7.06 -7.03 -6.96
N GLY A 14 -8.10 -7.02 -6.12
CA GLY A 14 -7.97 -7.32 -4.70
C GLY A 14 -7.93 -8.82 -4.38
N ALA A 15 -8.49 -9.67 -5.25
CA ALA A 15 -8.69 -11.11 -4.95
C ALA A 15 -7.70 -12.04 -5.68
N VAL A 16 -7.06 -11.57 -6.75
CA VAL A 16 -6.12 -12.38 -7.54
C VAL A 16 -4.76 -11.69 -7.52
N SER A 17 -3.79 -12.30 -6.84
CA SER A 17 -2.38 -11.97 -7.01
C SER A 17 -2.05 -11.99 -8.51
N LEU A 18 -1.82 -10.82 -9.11
CA LEU A 18 -1.47 -10.68 -10.52
C LEU A 18 -0.13 -11.38 -10.77
N SER A 19 -0.16 -12.64 -11.19
CA SER A 19 1.01 -13.31 -11.77
C SER A 19 1.14 -12.91 -13.24
N LYS A 20 2.36 -12.88 -13.79
CA LYS A 20 2.60 -12.62 -15.22
C LYS A 20 1.73 -13.51 -16.12
N GLN A 21 1.60 -14.79 -15.75
CA GLN A 21 0.82 -15.78 -16.50
C GLN A 21 -0.68 -15.46 -16.52
N LYS A 22 -1.26 -15.06 -15.39
CA LYS A 22 -2.68 -14.64 -15.31
C LYS A 22 -2.95 -13.35 -16.09
N THR A 23 -1.97 -12.48 -16.18
CA THR A 23 -2.06 -11.23 -16.94
C THR A 23 -2.10 -11.48 -18.44
N GLU A 24 -1.30 -12.43 -18.95
CA GLU A 24 -1.28 -12.82 -20.37
C GLU A 24 -2.57 -13.53 -20.81
N GLU A 25 -3.10 -14.44 -19.98
CA GLU A 25 -4.40 -15.09 -20.24
C GLU A 25 -5.53 -14.06 -20.36
N PHE A 26 -5.57 -13.10 -19.44
CA PHE A 26 -6.61 -12.07 -19.43
C PHE A 26 -6.53 -11.13 -20.64
N LEU A 27 -5.31 -10.76 -21.05
CA LEU A 27 -5.06 -10.00 -22.28
C LEU A 27 -5.55 -10.74 -23.53
N SER A 28 -5.35 -12.06 -23.57
CA SER A 28 -5.84 -12.90 -24.67
C SER A 28 -7.38 -12.92 -24.71
N GLU A 29 -8.04 -13.05 -23.56
CA GLU A 29 -9.50 -13.01 -23.46
C GLU A 29 -10.08 -11.64 -23.83
N LEU A 30 -9.43 -10.55 -23.42
CA LEU A 30 -9.77 -9.17 -23.81
C LEU A 30 -9.68 -8.97 -25.33
N LYS A 31 -8.58 -9.41 -25.97
CA LYS A 31 -8.42 -9.35 -27.43
C LYS A 31 -9.50 -10.16 -28.15
N LYS A 32 -9.81 -11.36 -27.63
CA LYS A 32 -10.73 -12.32 -28.27
C LYS A 32 -12.21 -11.96 -28.11
N ASN A 33 -12.60 -11.47 -26.94
CA ASN A 33 -14.01 -11.21 -26.60
C ASN A 33 -14.46 -9.76 -26.85
N TYR A 34 -13.52 -8.80 -26.88
CA TYR A 34 -13.87 -7.37 -26.96
C TYR A 34 -13.34 -6.64 -28.19
N GLN A 35 -12.70 -7.33 -29.15
CA GLN A 35 -12.13 -6.73 -30.39
C GLN A 35 -11.29 -5.47 -30.12
N LEU A 36 -10.58 -5.49 -28.99
CA LEU A 36 -9.71 -4.43 -28.54
C LEU A 36 -8.53 -4.28 -29.49
N SER A 37 -8.33 -3.09 -30.03
CA SER A 37 -7.08 -2.77 -30.75
C SER A 37 -5.89 -2.81 -29.78
N GLU A 38 -4.69 -3.06 -30.29
CA GLU A 38 -3.49 -3.08 -29.43
C GLU A 38 -3.25 -1.76 -28.69
N GLU A 39 -3.65 -0.64 -29.30
CA GLU A 39 -3.54 0.70 -28.71
C GLU A 39 -4.50 0.88 -27.54
N GLU A 40 -5.76 0.49 -27.68
CA GLU A 40 -6.76 0.58 -26.61
C GLU A 40 -6.43 -0.36 -25.43
N GLY A 41 -5.88 -1.54 -25.72
CA GLY A 41 -5.40 -2.47 -24.70
C GLY A 41 -4.21 -1.92 -23.91
N LYS A 42 -3.27 -1.24 -24.58
CA LYS A 42 -2.14 -0.57 -23.92
C LYS A 42 -2.60 0.60 -23.05
N ALA A 43 -3.47 1.46 -23.56
CA ALA A 43 -4.01 2.60 -22.82
C ALA A 43 -4.79 2.17 -21.56
N PHE A 44 -5.54 1.07 -21.66
CA PHE A 44 -6.23 0.46 -20.52
C PHE A 44 -5.26 -0.01 -19.44
N LEU A 45 -4.22 -0.75 -19.83
CA LEU A 45 -3.22 -1.25 -18.89
C LEU A 45 -2.46 -0.12 -18.20
N GLU A 46 -2.08 0.93 -18.93
CA GLU A 46 -1.42 2.10 -18.35
C GLU A 46 -2.33 2.80 -17.34
N THR A 47 -3.59 3.03 -17.69
CA THR A 47 -4.57 3.68 -16.79
C THR A 47 -4.81 2.83 -15.54
N ALA A 48 -4.91 1.51 -15.70
CA ALA A 48 -5.11 0.61 -14.57
C ALA A 48 -3.87 0.52 -13.68
N GLN A 49 -2.65 0.49 -14.24
CA GLN A 49 -1.41 0.54 -13.46
C GLN A 49 -1.27 1.85 -12.69
N ALA A 50 -1.59 2.99 -13.31
CA ALA A 50 -1.56 4.29 -12.66
C ALA A 50 -2.53 4.33 -11.47
N ARG A 51 -3.79 3.89 -11.66
CA ARG A 51 -4.78 3.83 -10.57
C ARG A 51 -4.42 2.82 -9.49
N MET A 52 -3.80 1.70 -9.84
CA MET A 52 -3.30 0.73 -8.86
C MET A 52 -2.21 1.34 -7.98
N LYS A 53 -1.25 2.05 -8.59
CA LYS A 53 -0.16 2.70 -7.86
C LYS A 53 -0.71 3.74 -6.89
N GLU A 54 -1.59 4.61 -7.37
CA GLU A 54 -2.22 5.65 -6.55
C GLU A 54 -3.09 5.04 -5.44
N GLY A 55 -3.86 4.00 -5.74
CA GLY A 55 -4.66 3.27 -4.75
C GLY A 55 -3.79 2.61 -3.67
N ARG A 56 -2.64 2.06 -4.05
CA ARG A 56 -1.69 1.43 -3.11
C ARG A 56 -1.04 2.46 -2.19
N GLU A 57 -0.65 3.62 -2.71
CA GLU A 57 -0.09 4.72 -1.91
C GLU A 57 -1.11 5.21 -0.88
N ARG A 58 -2.34 5.53 -1.31
CA ARG A 58 -3.41 5.95 -0.38
C ARG A 58 -3.76 4.88 0.67
N LEU A 59 -3.82 3.61 0.27
CA LEU A 59 -4.07 2.51 1.21
C LEU A 59 -2.95 2.38 2.24
N THR A 60 -1.70 2.61 1.83
CA THR A 60 -0.54 2.59 2.73
C THR A 60 -0.62 3.75 3.72
N GLU A 61 -0.88 4.96 3.26
CA GLU A 61 -1.07 6.14 4.12
C GLU A 61 -2.21 5.96 5.13
N MET A 62 -3.34 5.39 4.69
CA MET A 62 -4.47 5.08 5.57
C MET A 62 -4.08 4.04 6.62
N ALA A 63 -3.39 2.97 6.22
CA ALA A 63 -2.93 1.94 7.13
C ALA A 63 -1.93 2.50 8.16
N GLU A 64 -0.94 3.28 7.73
CA GLU A 64 0.01 3.96 8.61
C GLU A 64 -0.69 4.87 9.61
N THR A 65 -1.66 5.66 9.14
CA THR A 65 -2.44 6.56 10.00
C THR A 65 -3.24 5.79 11.06
N GLU A 66 -3.90 4.70 10.68
CA GLU A 66 -4.67 3.89 11.62
C GLU A 66 -3.78 3.15 12.62
N VAL A 67 -2.64 2.61 12.18
CA VAL A 67 -1.65 1.99 13.07
C VAL A 67 -1.13 3.02 14.07
N LYS A 68 -0.80 4.24 13.62
CA LYS A 68 -0.33 5.31 14.49
C LYS A 68 -1.37 5.69 15.55
N LYS A 69 -2.64 5.83 15.16
CA LYS A 69 -3.74 6.07 16.11
C LYS A 69 -3.89 4.98 17.15
N VAL A 70 -3.67 3.71 16.78
CA VAL A 70 -3.72 2.58 17.73
C VAL A 70 -2.53 2.64 18.69
N VAL A 71 -1.32 2.87 18.16
CA VAL A 71 -0.10 3.04 18.96
C VAL A 71 -0.28 4.15 20.01
N ASP A 72 -0.79 5.31 19.58
CA ASP A 72 -1.07 6.45 20.46
C ASP A 72 -2.13 6.11 21.54
N LYS A 73 -3.22 5.42 21.15
CA LYS A 73 -4.30 5.02 22.08
C LYS A 73 -3.87 4.01 23.12
N VAL A 74 -2.96 3.10 22.78
CA VAL A 74 -2.47 2.05 23.67
C VAL A 74 -1.27 2.55 24.50
N GLY A 75 -0.78 3.76 24.24
CA GLY A 75 0.33 4.37 24.98
C GLY A 75 1.69 3.76 24.65
N LEU A 76 1.83 3.15 23.48
CA LEU A 76 3.09 2.61 23.00
C LEU A 76 3.97 3.77 22.51
N VAL A 77 5.14 3.93 23.11
CA VAL A 77 6.12 4.93 22.69
C VAL A 77 7.13 4.34 21.69
N PRO A 78 7.64 5.12 20.72
CA PRO A 78 8.72 4.69 19.85
C PRO A 78 9.94 4.24 20.65
N ARG A 79 10.67 3.24 20.15
CA ARG A 79 11.86 2.70 20.83
C ARG A 79 12.93 3.77 21.05
N GLU A 80 13.09 4.66 20.07
CA GLU A 80 14.04 5.77 20.11
C GLU A 80 13.75 6.76 21.24
N GLU A 81 12.47 7.09 21.46
CA GLU A 81 12.05 7.96 22.56
C GLU A 81 12.28 7.29 23.92
N PHE A 82 12.02 5.98 24.02
CA PHE A 82 12.30 5.20 25.22
C PHE A 82 13.80 5.15 25.53
N ASP A 83 14.66 4.87 24.55
CA ASP A 83 16.11 4.80 24.76
C ASP A 83 16.69 6.20 25.09
N SER A 84 16.12 7.28 24.54
CA SER A 84 16.46 8.66 24.92
C SER A 84 16.11 8.95 26.39
N LEU A 85 14.93 8.49 26.85
CA LEU A 85 14.54 8.62 28.23
C LEU A 85 15.46 7.82 29.16
N LEU A 86 15.81 6.59 28.78
CA LEU A 86 16.72 5.73 29.53
C LEU A 86 18.07 6.41 29.75
N LYS A 87 18.66 6.97 28.69
CA LYS A 87 19.94 7.69 28.77
C LYS A 87 19.86 8.91 29.69
N ARG A 88 18.76 9.67 29.64
CA ARG A 88 18.55 10.81 30.54
C ARG A 88 18.44 10.38 31.99
N VAL A 89 17.81 9.23 32.27
CA VAL A 89 17.72 8.65 33.61
C VAL A 89 19.11 8.26 34.11
N GLU A 90 19.89 7.54 33.30
CA GLU A 90 21.28 7.17 33.63
C GLU A 90 22.14 8.40 33.96
N GLU A 91 22.07 9.45 33.15
CA GLU A 91 22.80 10.71 33.40
C GLU A 91 22.38 11.39 34.71
N LEU A 92 21.10 11.31 35.09
CA LEU A 92 20.61 11.86 36.36
C LEU A 92 21.06 11.01 37.55
N GLU A 93 21.02 9.69 37.43
CA GLU A 93 21.49 8.76 38.45
C GLU A 93 22.99 8.93 38.71
N GLU A 94 23.81 9.11 37.67
CA GLU A 94 25.23 9.40 37.81
C GLU A 94 25.49 10.73 38.52
N LYS A 95 24.73 11.77 38.18
CA LYS A 95 24.85 13.09 38.84
C LYS A 95 24.48 13.04 40.32
N LEU A 96 23.47 12.24 40.68
CA LEU A 96 23.07 12.04 42.08
C LEU A 96 24.07 11.19 42.86
N ARG A 97 24.77 10.26 42.21
CA ARG A 97 25.81 9.43 42.84
C ARG A 97 27.10 10.19 43.11
N ASN A 98 27.40 11.21 42.31
CA ASN A 98 28.63 12.00 42.40
C ASN A 98 28.47 13.31 43.21
N ASN A 99 27.36 13.45 43.96
CA ASN A 99 27.02 14.59 44.81
C ASN A 99 26.73 14.08 46.22
#